data_AF-A0A935DNA2-F1
#
_entry.id   AF-A0A935DNA2-F1
#
_cell.length_a   1.000
_cell.length_b   1.000
_cell.length_c   1.000
_cell.angle_alpha   90.00
_cell.angle_beta   90.00
_cell.angle_gamma   90.00
#
_symmetry.space_group_name_H-M   'P 1'
#
loop_
_entity.id
_entity.type
_entity.pdbx_description
1 polymer ?
#
loop_
_entity_poly.entity_id
_entity_poly.type
_entity_poly.pdbx_seq_one_letter_code
_entity_poly.pdbx_strand_id
1 'polypeptide(L)'
;MNIGGFMNGARGASLVGVEASRTTRTVIVIFMVLAAGVISGCYAKARDEARAAVVRLEQEKTGVNADLQRQREAVATAQRQVTELTERVRAVEAQNQQLRQTPRFYFDRAVDAETQATTANTDAADRTAIAAFHEVSTRFPEDPLAGTATAREATLEGRIADRASALRAAQASVVRLIATCRRETATASAAERGSIRFDGYQQLDMNTAMAGSRRAEGHTRAATAAKEHATGLLAGVPDPGNTLRDQINGCDESSD
;
A
#
# COMPACT_ATOMS: atom_id res chain seq x y z
N MET A 1 5.17 -7.66 -68.18
CA MET A 1 5.10 -9.13 -68.33
C MET A 1 3.85 -9.41 -69.15
N ASN A 2 3.89 -9.40 -70.49
CA ASN A 2 4.45 -10.43 -71.38
C ASN A 2 4.05 -11.84 -70.88
N ILE A 3 3.28 -12.66 -71.60
CA ILE A 3 3.36 -12.99 -73.02
C ILE A 3 1.97 -13.32 -73.58
N GLY A 4 1.59 -12.68 -74.70
CA GLY A 4 0.55 -13.15 -75.60
C GLY A 4 1.15 -13.99 -76.74
N GLY A 5 0.32 -14.74 -77.46
CA GLY A 5 0.76 -15.36 -78.72
C GLY A 5 -0.08 -16.54 -79.16
N PHE A 6 -1.16 -16.28 -79.91
CA PHE A 6 -1.75 -17.24 -80.84
C PHE A 6 -2.20 -16.47 -82.07
N MET A 7 -1.44 -16.58 -83.17
CA MET A 7 -1.94 -16.85 -84.53
C MET A 7 -0.87 -16.63 -85.61
N ASN A 8 -0.97 -17.48 -86.64
CA ASN A 8 -0.55 -17.36 -88.05
C ASN A 8 0.82 -17.87 -88.54
N GLY A 9 0.73 -18.58 -89.70
CA GLY A 9 1.81 -18.89 -90.65
C GLY A 9 2.02 -20.40 -90.86
N ALA A 10 1.26 -21.12 -91.68
CA ALA A 10 1.20 -21.16 -93.16
C ALA A 10 2.34 -21.94 -93.85
N ARG A 11 1.88 -22.81 -94.78
CA ARG A 11 2.53 -23.38 -96.00
C ARG A 11 3.30 -24.69 -95.89
N GLY A 12 3.01 -25.56 -96.87
CA GLY A 12 3.97 -26.53 -97.41
C GLY A 12 3.37 -27.89 -97.71
N ALA A 13 2.77 -28.05 -98.88
CA ALA A 13 2.41 -29.36 -99.43
C ALA A 13 3.67 -30.14 -99.82
N SER A 14 3.69 -31.46 -99.58
CA SER A 14 4.14 -32.42 -100.59
C SER A 14 3.49 -33.77 -100.31
N LEU A 15 2.61 -34.21 -101.23
CA LEU A 15 2.34 -35.62 -101.43
C LEU A 15 3.66 -36.28 -101.84
N VAL A 16 4.16 -37.20 -101.02
CA VAL A 16 5.03 -38.26 -101.51
C VAL A 16 4.27 -39.55 -101.26
N GLY A 17 3.82 -40.16 -102.36
CA GLY A 17 3.26 -41.49 -102.35
C GLY A 17 4.31 -42.47 -101.83
N VAL A 18 3.94 -43.20 -100.80
CA VAL A 18 4.56 -44.48 -100.47
C VAL A 18 3.41 -45.44 -100.23
N GLU A 19 3.21 -46.32 -101.23
CA GLU A 19 2.48 -47.56 -101.07
C GLU A 19 3.14 -48.35 -99.93
N ALA A 20 2.47 -48.42 -98.78
CA ALA A 20 2.89 -49.29 -97.68
C ALA A 20 1.68 -49.77 -96.88
N SER A 21 1.17 -50.93 -97.30
CA SER A 21 0.58 -52.00 -96.49
C SER A 21 -0.62 -51.68 -95.58
N ARG A 22 -1.63 -52.57 -95.60
CA ARG A 22 -2.79 -52.59 -94.67
C ARG A 22 -2.41 -52.57 -93.17
N THR A 23 -1.15 -52.80 -92.79
CA THR A 23 -0.68 -52.73 -91.40
C THR A 23 -0.48 -51.32 -90.84
N THR A 24 -0.21 -50.30 -91.67
CA THR A 24 0.16 -48.96 -91.18
C THR A 24 -1.07 -48.11 -90.79
N ARG A 25 -2.21 -48.30 -91.46
CA ARG A 25 -3.49 -47.65 -91.12
C ARG A 25 -4.06 -48.11 -89.78
N THR A 26 -3.86 -49.38 -89.42
CA THR A 26 -4.33 -49.92 -88.14
C THR A 26 -3.55 -49.35 -86.96
N VAL A 27 -2.24 -49.15 -87.10
CA VAL A 27 -1.39 -48.59 -86.03
C VAL A 27 -1.70 -47.12 -85.76
N ILE A 28 -1.97 -46.30 -86.78
CA ILE A 28 -2.32 -44.88 -86.60
C ILE A 28 -3.70 -44.70 -85.95
N VAL A 29 -4.69 -45.53 -86.33
CA VAL A 29 -6.02 -45.49 -85.69
C VAL A 29 -5.94 -45.98 -84.24
N ILE A 30 -5.13 -47.00 -83.93
CA ILE A 30 -4.89 -47.45 -82.56
C ILE A 30 -4.21 -46.35 -81.73
N PHE A 31 -3.21 -45.65 -82.27
CA PHE A 31 -2.56 -44.53 -81.58
C PHE A 31 -3.48 -43.32 -81.34
N MET A 32 -4.36 -42.97 -82.29
CA MET A 32 -5.33 -41.89 -82.10
C MET A 32 -6.45 -42.27 -81.12
N VAL A 33 -6.92 -43.52 -81.12
CA VAL A 33 -7.91 -44.01 -80.14
C VAL A 33 -7.30 -44.12 -78.74
N LEU A 34 -6.03 -44.52 -78.62
CA LEU A 34 -5.29 -44.49 -77.37
C LEU A 34 -5.02 -43.06 -76.88
N ALA A 35 -4.67 -42.13 -77.76
CA ALA A 35 -4.47 -40.72 -77.39
C ALA A 35 -5.78 -40.04 -76.95
N ALA A 36 -6.91 -40.31 -77.61
CA ALA A 36 -8.23 -39.83 -77.19
C ALA A 36 -8.72 -40.48 -75.89
N GLY A 37 -8.43 -41.77 -75.68
CA GLY A 37 -8.73 -42.49 -74.44
C GLY A 37 -7.91 -41.99 -73.25
N VAL A 38 -6.64 -41.64 -73.46
CA VAL A 38 -5.75 -41.07 -72.42
C VAL A 38 -6.14 -39.64 -72.07
N ILE A 39 -6.51 -38.79 -73.04
CA ILE A 39 -6.97 -37.42 -72.78
C ILE A 39 -8.34 -37.42 -72.05
N SER A 40 -9.26 -38.31 -72.45
CA SER A 40 -10.58 -38.45 -71.80
C SER A 40 -10.46 -39.03 -70.38
N GLY A 41 -9.57 -40.01 -70.16
CA GLY A 41 -9.28 -40.57 -68.85
C GLY A 41 -8.59 -39.58 -67.89
N CYS A 42 -7.68 -38.74 -68.39
CA CYS A 42 -7.06 -37.66 -67.61
C CYS A 42 -8.07 -36.55 -67.25
N TYR A 43 -9.01 -36.22 -68.15
CA TYR A 43 -10.09 -35.28 -67.86
C TYR A 43 -11.09 -35.80 -66.83
N ALA A 44 -11.42 -37.10 -66.88
CA ALA A 44 -12.29 -37.73 -65.89
C ALA A 44 -11.64 -37.74 -64.50
N LYS A 45 -10.35 -38.12 -64.41
CA LYS A 45 -9.60 -38.10 -63.16
C LYS A 45 -9.48 -36.69 -62.55
N ALA A 46 -9.14 -35.69 -63.36
CA ALA A 46 -9.07 -34.30 -62.90
C ALA A 46 -10.44 -33.76 -62.45
N ARG A 47 -11.55 -34.20 -63.07
CA ARG A 47 -12.91 -33.82 -62.68
C ARG A 47 -13.35 -34.48 -61.38
N ASP A 48 -12.96 -35.72 -61.14
CA ASP A 48 -13.26 -36.42 -59.89
C ASP A 48 -12.41 -35.89 -58.72
N GLU A 49 -11.15 -35.52 -58.96
CA GLU A 49 -10.31 -34.82 -57.99
C GLU A 49 -10.87 -33.41 -57.66
N ALA A 50 -11.34 -32.67 -58.67
CA ALA A 50 -12.00 -31.37 -58.46
C ALA A 50 -13.32 -31.52 -57.69
N ARG A 51 -14.13 -32.54 -57.97
CA ARG A 51 -15.36 -32.84 -57.21
C ARG A 51 -15.05 -33.24 -55.77
N ALA A 52 -14.02 -34.06 -55.54
CA ALA A 52 -13.57 -34.43 -54.21
C ALA A 52 -13.07 -33.20 -53.41
N ALA A 53 -12.39 -32.26 -54.07
CA ALA A 53 -11.96 -31.01 -53.45
C ALA A 53 -13.14 -30.09 -53.09
N VAL A 54 -14.16 -29.99 -53.97
CA VAL A 54 -15.39 -29.23 -53.68
C VAL A 54 -16.13 -29.82 -52.48
N VAL A 55 -16.26 -31.16 -52.39
CA VAL A 55 -16.91 -31.82 -51.25
C VAL A 55 -16.14 -31.55 -49.94
N ARG A 56 -14.80 -31.56 -49.97
CA ARG A 56 -13.99 -31.20 -48.79
C ARG A 56 -14.18 -29.75 -48.36
N LEU A 57 -14.22 -28.82 -49.31
CA LEU A 57 -14.47 -27.40 -49.02
C LEU A 57 -15.89 -27.16 -48.49
N GLU A 58 -16.89 -27.90 -48.98
CA GLU A 58 -18.24 -27.85 -48.44
C GLU A 58 -18.32 -28.40 -47.01
N GLN A 59 -17.58 -29.49 -46.71
CA GLN A 59 -17.45 -30.02 -45.36
C GLN A 59 -16.73 -29.05 -44.42
N GLU A 60 -15.65 -28.42 -44.88
CA GLU A 60 -14.92 -27.42 -44.10
C GLU A 60 -15.80 -26.19 -43.85
N LYS A 61 -16.51 -25.70 -44.86
CA LYS A 61 -17.46 -24.58 -44.73
C LYS A 61 -18.58 -24.90 -43.75
N THR A 62 -19.12 -26.13 -43.75
CA THR A 62 -20.15 -26.51 -42.77
C THR A 62 -19.58 -26.62 -41.37
N GLY A 63 -18.36 -27.13 -41.20
CA GLY A 63 -17.63 -27.14 -39.93
C GLY A 63 -17.40 -25.73 -39.38
N VAL A 64 -16.84 -24.82 -40.20
CA VAL A 64 -16.60 -23.43 -39.82
C VAL A 64 -17.90 -22.70 -39.50
N ASN A 65 -18.98 -22.94 -40.23
CA ASN A 65 -20.30 -22.34 -39.93
C ASN A 65 -20.86 -22.85 -38.59
N ALA A 66 -20.69 -24.14 -38.28
CA ALA A 66 -21.10 -24.70 -37.00
C ALA A 66 -20.29 -24.10 -35.84
N ASP A 67 -18.98 -23.93 -36.00
CA ASP A 67 -18.11 -23.32 -34.99
C ASP A 67 -18.43 -21.82 -34.79
N LEU A 68 -18.67 -21.09 -35.88
CA LEU A 68 -19.11 -19.69 -35.82
C LEU A 68 -20.44 -19.55 -35.07
N GLN A 69 -21.38 -20.47 -35.31
CA GLN A 69 -22.66 -20.48 -34.60
C GLN A 69 -22.47 -20.75 -33.10
N ARG A 70 -21.65 -21.73 -32.72
CA ARG A 70 -21.31 -21.99 -31.31
C ARG A 70 -20.64 -20.80 -30.64
N GLN A 71 -19.73 -20.12 -31.34
CA GLN A 71 -19.08 -18.91 -30.82
C GLN A 71 -20.08 -17.77 -30.63
N ARG A 72 -21.01 -17.56 -31.57
CA ARG A 72 -22.07 -16.55 -31.42
C ARG A 72 -22.96 -16.81 -30.22
N GLU A 73 -23.33 -18.07 -30.00
CA GLU A 73 -24.12 -18.48 -28.82
C GLU A 73 -23.35 -18.30 -27.51
N ALA A 74 -22.04 -18.62 -27.50
CA ALA A 74 -21.17 -18.39 -26.37
C ALA A 74 -21.01 -16.89 -26.07
N VAL A 75 -20.81 -16.04 -27.08
CA VAL A 75 -20.72 -14.58 -26.93
C VAL A 75 -22.04 -14.01 -26.43
N ALA A 76 -23.18 -14.46 -26.97
CA ALA A 76 -24.49 -14.02 -26.50
C ALA A 76 -24.73 -14.40 -25.03
N THR A 77 -24.28 -15.59 -24.63
CA THR A 77 -24.35 -16.04 -23.23
C THR A 77 -23.44 -15.22 -22.33
N ALA A 78 -22.20 -14.97 -22.74
CA ALA A 78 -21.26 -14.14 -22.02
C ALA A 78 -21.75 -12.69 -21.88
N GLN A 79 -22.37 -12.12 -22.92
CA GLN A 79 -22.97 -10.78 -22.87
C GLN A 79 -24.11 -10.69 -21.85
N ARG A 80 -24.95 -11.73 -21.75
CA ARG A 80 -25.98 -11.80 -20.70
C ARG A 80 -25.36 -11.86 -19.31
N GLN A 81 -24.33 -12.70 -19.12
CA GLN A 81 -23.63 -12.79 -17.84
C GLN A 81 -22.96 -11.46 -17.45
N VAL A 82 -22.32 -10.76 -18.38
CA VAL A 82 -21.73 -9.44 -18.14
C VAL A 82 -22.79 -8.44 -17.72
N THR A 83 -23.96 -8.45 -18.38
CA THR A 83 -25.08 -7.57 -18.03
C THR A 83 -25.58 -7.85 -16.62
N GLU A 84 -25.80 -9.13 -16.28
CA GLU A 84 -26.24 -9.56 -14.95
C GLU A 84 -25.22 -9.21 -13.86
N LEU A 85 -23.94 -9.47 -14.09
CA LEU A 85 -22.86 -9.12 -13.16
C LEU A 85 -22.80 -7.60 -12.96
N THR A 86 -22.95 -6.81 -14.02
CA THR A 86 -22.97 -5.35 -13.94
C THR A 86 -24.13 -4.85 -13.08
N GLU A 87 -25.32 -5.44 -13.25
CA GLU A 87 -26.48 -5.11 -12.42
C GLU A 87 -26.28 -5.51 -10.96
N ARG A 88 -25.71 -6.69 -10.69
CA ARG A 88 -25.37 -7.14 -9.33
C ARG A 88 -24.37 -6.21 -8.66
N VAL A 89 -23.33 -5.78 -9.37
CA VAL A 89 -22.35 -4.82 -8.85
C VAL A 89 -23.03 -3.51 -8.46
N ARG A 90 -23.87 -2.94 -9.33
CA ARG A 90 -24.63 -1.72 -9.03
C ARG A 90 -25.54 -1.89 -7.81
N ALA A 91 -26.20 -3.03 -7.67
CA ALA A 91 -27.05 -3.32 -6.52
C ALA A 91 -26.23 -3.39 -5.21
N VAL A 92 -25.07 -4.05 -5.23
CA VAL A 92 -24.15 -4.12 -4.08
C VAL A 92 -23.57 -2.74 -3.75
N GLU A 93 -23.25 -1.92 -4.74
CA GLU A 93 -22.81 -0.54 -4.54
C GLU A 93 -23.90 0.31 -3.87
N ALA A 94 -25.15 0.21 -4.33
CA ALA A 94 -26.28 0.90 -3.73
C ALA A 94 -26.52 0.46 -2.27
N GLN A 95 -26.43 -0.84 -1.98
CA GLN A 95 -26.54 -1.36 -0.61
C GLN A 95 -25.38 -0.86 0.29
N ASN A 96 -24.15 -0.85 -0.24
CA ASN A 96 -23.01 -0.29 0.49
C ASN A 96 -23.20 1.20 0.78
N GLN A 97 -23.75 1.96 -0.16
CA GLN A 97 -24.07 3.37 0.07
C GLN A 97 -25.14 3.55 1.15
N GLN A 98 -26.17 2.70 1.19
CA GLN A 98 -27.18 2.72 2.24
C GLN A 98 -26.59 2.39 3.62
N LEU A 99 -25.76 1.34 3.72
CA LEU A 99 -25.10 0.97 4.97
C LEU A 99 -24.19 2.10 5.49
N ARG A 100 -23.50 2.80 4.58
CA ARG A 100 -22.67 3.98 4.90
C ARG A 100 -23.47 5.19 5.37
N GLN A 101 -24.80 5.14 5.35
CA GLN A 101 -25.66 6.18 5.94
C GLN A 101 -26.23 5.79 7.30
N THR A 102 -25.86 4.62 7.84
CA THR A 102 -26.35 4.17 9.13
C THR A 102 -25.50 4.74 10.28
N PRO A 103 -26.10 5.07 11.43
CA PRO A 103 -25.37 5.46 12.64
C PRO A 103 -24.30 4.45 13.04
N ARG A 104 -24.60 3.15 12.86
CA ARG A 104 -23.69 2.05 13.19
C ARG A 104 -22.39 2.08 12.42
N PHE A 105 -22.43 2.36 11.11
CA PHE A 105 -21.23 2.46 10.29
C PHE A 105 -20.26 3.55 10.80
N TYR A 106 -20.79 4.72 11.13
CA TYR A 106 -19.98 5.81 11.68
C TYR A 106 -19.46 5.49 13.08
N PHE A 107 -20.28 4.85 13.92
CA PHE A 107 -19.90 4.46 15.26
C PHE A 107 -18.76 3.42 15.26
N ASP A 108 -18.86 2.38 14.43
CA ASP A 108 -17.81 1.36 14.31
C ASP A 108 -16.49 1.97 13.83
N ARG A 109 -16.55 2.91 12.86
CA ARG A 109 -15.38 3.67 12.42
C ARG A 109 -14.78 4.53 13.53
N ALA A 110 -15.60 5.12 14.39
CA ALA A 110 -15.12 5.90 15.54
C ALA A 110 -14.44 5.01 16.60
N VAL A 111 -14.97 3.80 16.82
CA VAL A 111 -14.34 2.79 17.69
C VAL A 111 -12.98 2.33 17.13
N ASP A 112 -12.86 2.16 15.82
CA ASP A 112 -11.56 1.87 15.19
C ASP A 112 -10.55 3.01 15.43
N ALA A 113 -10.99 4.27 15.32
CA ALA A 113 -10.17 5.43 15.62
C ALA A 113 -9.76 5.48 17.10
N GLU A 114 -10.66 5.17 18.03
CA GLU A 114 -10.36 5.06 19.47
C GLU A 114 -9.30 3.97 19.76
N THR A 115 -9.41 2.83 19.06
CA THR A 115 -8.46 1.73 19.18
C THR A 115 -7.07 2.17 18.72
N GLN A 116 -6.99 2.81 17.55
CA GLN A 116 -5.74 3.38 17.03
C GLN A 116 -5.17 4.45 17.96
N ALA A 117 -6.03 5.29 18.55
CA ALA A 117 -5.62 6.33 19.49
C ALA A 117 -5.04 5.74 20.79
N THR A 118 -5.61 4.64 21.26
CA THR A 118 -5.11 3.90 22.42
C THR A 118 -3.72 3.31 22.14
N THR A 119 -3.49 2.75 20.95
CA THR A 119 -2.18 2.24 20.54
C THR A 119 -1.15 3.35 20.38
N ALA A 120 -1.52 4.46 19.74
CA ALA A 120 -0.62 5.59 19.53
C ALA A 120 -0.31 6.35 20.84
N ASN A 121 -1.28 6.38 21.76
CA ASN A 121 -1.23 7.08 23.04
C ASN A 121 -0.76 8.54 22.93
N THR A 122 -1.35 9.30 22.00
CA THR A 122 -1.04 10.72 21.81
C THR A 122 -2.32 11.57 21.83
N ASP A 123 -2.17 12.85 22.19
CA ASP A 123 -3.28 13.82 22.13
C ASP A 123 -3.84 13.98 20.71
N ALA A 124 -2.99 13.92 19.69
CA ALA A 124 -3.42 14.05 18.30
C ALA A 124 -4.32 12.88 17.86
N ALA A 125 -3.97 11.66 18.26
CA ALA A 125 -4.76 10.49 17.95
C ALA A 125 -6.09 10.50 18.72
N ASP A 126 -6.08 10.87 20.01
CA ASP A 126 -7.31 11.01 20.79
C ASP A 126 -8.24 12.08 20.21
N ARG A 127 -7.71 13.22 19.75
CA ARG A 127 -8.51 14.25 19.06
C ARG A 127 -9.13 13.75 17.76
N THR A 128 -8.43 12.89 17.04
CA THR A 128 -8.97 12.26 15.82
C THR A 128 -10.14 11.33 16.16
N ALA A 129 -10.03 10.54 17.23
CA ALA A 129 -11.10 9.69 17.71
C ALA A 129 -12.29 10.49 18.25
N ILE A 130 -12.05 11.58 18.98
CA ILE A 130 -13.09 12.52 19.43
C ILE A 130 -13.86 13.05 18.23
N ALA A 131 -13.18 13.53 17.18
CA ALA A 131 -13.83 14.04 15.99
C ALA A 131 -14.72 12.98 15.29
N ALA A 132 -14.31 11.71 15.30
CA ALA A 132 -15.10 10.62 14.73
C ALA A 132 -16.37 10.31 15.55
N PHE A 133 -16.27 10.29 16.89
CA PHE A 133 -17.47 10.14 17.73
C PHE A 133 -18.39 11.38 17.66
N HIS A 134 -17.79 12.56 17.57
CA HIS A 134 -18.51 13.82 17.39
C HIS A 134 -19.33 13.83 16.10
N GLU A 135 -18.82 13.21 15.02
CA GLU A 135 -19.59 13.03 13.79
C GLU A 135 -20.85 12.17 14.02
N VAL A 136 -20.77 11.12 14.84
CA VAL A 136 -21.93 10.26 15.17
C VAL A 136 -22.98 11.07 15.94
N SER A 137 -22.57 11.77 17.00
CA SER A 137 -23.48 12.50 17.88
C SER A 137 -24.15 13.69 17.18
N THR A 138 -23.44 14.37 16.28
CA THR A 138 -23.99 15.49 15.50
C THR A 138 -24.86 15.06 14.33
N ARG A 139 -24.50 13.97 13.65
CA ARG A 139 -25.21 13.49 12.45
C ARG A 139 -26.46 12.69 12.78
N PHE A 140 -26.47 11.98 13.92
CA PHE A 140 -27.57 11.11 14.33
C PHE A 140 -27.99 11.38 15.79
N PRO A 141 -28.42 12.62 16.13
CA PRO A 141 -28.64 13.02 17.53
C PRO A 141 -29.74 12.22 18.24
N GLU A 142 -30.72 11.70 17.51
CA GLU A 142 -31.84 10.91 18.05
C GLU A 142 -31.51 9.42 18.19
N ASP A 143 -30.36 8.96 17.69
CA ASP A 143 -29.96 7.54 17.79
C ASP A 143 -29.35 7.25 19.17
N PRO A 144 -29.65 6.10 19.82
CA PRO A 144 -29.06 5.72 21.09
C PRO A 144 -27.52 5.70 21.11
N LEU A 145 -26.89 5.49 19.95
CA LEU A 145 -25.43 5.54 19.81
C LEU A 145 -24.87 6.95 19.97
N ALA A 146 -25.63 8.02 19.75
CA ALA A 146 -25.17 9.39 19.97
C ALA A 146 -24.82 9.66 21.44
N GLY A 147 -25.64 9.17 22.37
CA GLY A 147 -25.34 9.25 23.81
C GLY A 147 -24.09 8.46 24.18
N THR A 148 -23.90 7.29 23.55
CA THR A 148 -22.69 6.48 23.74
C THR A 148 -21.45 7.18 23.18
N ALA A 149 -21.56 7.79 21.99
CA ALA A 149 -20.49 8.55 21.36
C ALA A 149 -20.06 9.73 22.24
N THR A 150 -21.02 10.49 22.77
CA THR A 150 -20.75 11.62 23.68
C THR A 150 -20.00 11.17 24.94
N ALA A 151 -20.37 10.03 25.53
CA ALA A 151 -19.66 9.49 26.69
C ALA A 151 -18.21 9.06 26.35
N ARG A 152 -17.99 8.55 25.14
CA ARG A 152 -16.65 8.20 24.63
C ARG A 152 -15.80 9.45 24.36
N GLU A 153 -16.39 10.50 23.79
CA GLU A 153 -15.76 11.82 23.62
C GLU A 153 -15.23 12.32 24.97
N ALA A 154 -16.08 12.35 26.01
CA ALA A 154 -15.68 12.79 27.35
C ALA A 154 -14.55 11.94 27.96
N THR A 155 -14.54 10.62 27.70
CA THR A 155 -13.47 9.72 28.16
C THR A 155 -12.12 10.08 27.49
N LEU A 156 -12.14 10.35 26.18
CA LEU A 156 -10.95 10.74 25.42
C LEU A 156 -10.45 12.14 25.83
N GLU A 157 -11.37 13.09 26.06
CA GLU A 157 -11.03 14.41 26.60
C GLU A 157 -10.38 14.30 27.99
N GLY A 158 -10.91 13.43 28.84
CA GLY A 158 -10.31 13.10 30.14
C GLY A 158 -8.88 12.60 30.00
N ARG A 159 -8.61 11.68 29.07
CA ARG A 159 -7.25 11.19 28.79
C ARG A 159 -6.29 12.31 28.38
N ILE A 160 -6.73 13.25 27.54
CA ILE A 160 -5.93 14.42 27.15
C ILE A 160 -5.64 15.30 28.38
N ALA A 161 -6.67 15.58 29.19
CA ALA A 161 -6.53 16.37 30.41
C ALA A 161 -5.56 15.72 31.41
N ASP A 162 -5.63 14.41 31.58
CA ASP A 162 -4.75 13.64 32.46
C ASP A 162 -3.29 13.70 32.00
N ARG A 163 -3.02 13.56 30.70
CA ARG A 163 -1.66 13.74 30.16
C ARG A 163 -1.12 15.15 30.41
N ALA A 164 -1.95 16.16 30.18
CA ALA A 164 -1.55 17.55 30.43
C ALA A 164 -1.26 17.79 31.92
N SER A 165 -2.06 17.19 32.81
CA SER A 165 -1.84 17.26 34.26
C SER A 165 -0.54 16.57 34.67
N ALA A 166 -0.31 15.34 34.19
CA ALA A 166 0.93 14.59 34.43
C ALA A 166 2.17 15.36 33.96
N LEU A 167 2.07 16.03 32.82
CA LEU A 167 3.15 16.85 32.29
C LEU A 167 3.48 18.04 33.19
N ARG A 168 2.47 18.77 33.65
CA ARG A 168 2.67 19.89 34.60
C ARG A 168 3.28 19.39 35.91
N ALA A 169 2.84 18.23 36.41
CA ALA A 169 3.39 17.62 37.61
C ALA A 169 4.87 17.22 37.43
N ALA A 170 5.24 16.70 36.26
CA ALA A 170 6.62 16.38 35.92
C ALA A 170 7.50 17.65 35.86
N GLN A 171 7.03 18.71 35.18
CA GLN A 171 7.72 20.01 35.15
C GLN A 171 7.93 20.59 36.57
N ALA A 172 6.89 20.58 37.40
CA ALA A 172 6.99 21.04 38.79
C ALA A 172 7.96 20.19 39.62
N SER A 173 8.08 18.90 39.33
CA SER A 173 9.04 18.01 40.00
C SER A 173 10.48 18.32 39.58
N VAL A 174 10.73 18.59 38.30
CA VAL A 174 12.03 19.08 37.81
C VAL A 174 12.43 20.38 38.52
N VAL A 175 11.51 21.36 38.59
CA VAL A 175 11.78 22.64 39.28
C VAL A 175 12.13 22.43 40.76
N ARG A 176 11.42 21.54 41.47
CA ARG A 176 11.75 21.21 42.86
C ARG A 176 13.14 20.58 43.01
N LEU A 177 13.52 19.68 42.10
CA LEU A 177 14.84 19.05 42.11
C LEU A 177 15.96 20.06 41.82
N ILE A 178 15.75 21.01 40.90
CA ILE A 178 16.69 22.12 40.67
C ILE A 178 16.87 22.95 41.94
N ALA A 179 15.78 23.27 42.65
CA ALA A 179 15.85 24.01 43.91
C ALA A 179 16.60 23.22 45.01
N THR A 180 16.41 21.90 45.08
CA THR A 180 17.18 21.03 45.96
C THR A 180 18.66 21.04 45.59
N CYS A 181 19.00 20.88 44.30
CA CYS A 181 20.39 20.95 43.83
C CYS A 181 21.06 22.26 44.27
N ARG A 182 20.45 23.41 43.98
CA ARG A 182 20.99 24.73 44.39
C ARG A 182 21.17 24.85 45.89
N ARG A 183 20.21 24.36 46.68
CA ARG A 183 20.28 24.40 48.16
C ARG A 183 21.44 23.55 48.68
N GLU A 184 21.57 22.32 48.18
CA GLU A 184 22.61 21.40 48.60
C GLU A 184 23.99 21.91 48.17
N THR A 185 24.14 22.44 46.94
CA THR A 185 25.36 23.13 46.47
C THR A 185 25.74 24.28 47.40
N ALA A 186 24.81 25.19 47.70
CA ALA A 186 25.07 26.32 48.59
C ALA A 186 25.47 25.86 50.00
N THR A 187 24.87 24.78 50.50
CA THR A 187 25.20 24.19 51.80
C THR A 187 26.57 23.53 51.79
N ALA A 188 26.95 22.87 50.70
CA ALA A 188 28.30 22.32 50.51
C ALA A 188 29.35 23.44 50.55
N SER A 189 29.17 24.51 49.76
CA SER A 189 30.08 25.65 49.76
C SER A 189 30.17 26.35 51.12
N ALA A 190 29.04 26.45 51.85
CA ALA A 190 29.03 26.99 53.21
C ALA A 190 29.78 26.09 54.21
N ALA A 191 29.65 24.77 54.09
CA ALA A 191 30.38 23.80 54.90
C ALA A 191 31.88 23.86 54.63
N GLU A 192 32.31 23.99 53.37
CA GLU A 192 33.72 24.16 52.98
C GLU A 192 34.28 25.46 53.56
N ARG A 193 33.62 26.61 53.32
CA ARG A 193 34.05 27.90 53.87
C ARG A 193 34.10 27.91 55.40
N GLY A 194 33.10 27.33 56.06
CA GLY A 194 33.04 27.25 57.51
C GLY A 194 34.03 26.26 58.15
N SER A 195 34.63 25.38 57.34
CA SER A 195 35.63 24.40 57.77
C SER A 195 37.04 24.99 57.91
N ILE A 196 37.30 26.13 57.24
CA ILE A 196 38.57 26.84 57.29
C ILE A 196 38.55 27.72 58.56
N ARG A 197 39.08 27.18 59.65
CA ARG A 197 39.30 27.92 60.89
C ARG A 197 40.75 27.80 61.32
N PHE A 198 41.33 28.93 61.68
CA PHE A 198 42.65 28.99 62.29
C PHE A 198 42.49 28.97 63.82
N ASP A 199 43.32 28.19 64.49
CA ASP A 199 43.38 28.13 65.95
C ASP A 199 44.03 29.39 66.55
N GLY A 200 44.13 29.42 67.89
CA GLY A 200 44.77 30.53 68.61
C GLY A 200 46.26 30.75 68.28
N TYR A 201 46.89 29.83 67.55
CA TYR A 201 48.28 29.87 67.08
C TYR A 201 48.39 30.09 65.56
N GLN A 202 47.30 30.49 64.90
CA GLN A 202 47.22 30.68 63.44
C GLN A 202 47.47 29.40 62.61
N GLN A 203 47.35 28.21 63.22
CA GLN A 203 47.39 26.94 62.51
C GLN A 203 45.97 26.52 62.12
N LEU A 204 45.82 25.88 60.96
CA LEU A 204 44.51 25.37 60.53
C LEU A 204 44.07 24.24 61.48
N ASP A 205 42.88 24.35 62.07
CA ASP A 205 42.29 23.25 62.84
C ASP A 205 41.87 22.12 61.88
N MET A 206 42.76 21.14 61.73
CA MET A 206 42.56 20.01 60.83
C MET A 206 41.33 19.16 61.17
N ASN A 207 40.92 19.07 62.44
CA ASN A 207 39.74 18.30 62.82
C ASN A 207 38.46 19.00 62.36
N THR A 208 38.40 20.32 62.52
CA THR A 208 37.30 21.14 61.99
C THR A 208 37.26 21.14 60.46
N ALA A 209 38.43 21.23 59.82
CA ALA A 209 38.57 21.17 58.35
C ALA A 209 38.06 19.83 57.79
N MET A 210 38.54 18.69 58.33
CA MET A 210 38.09 17.36 57.91
C MET A 210 36.60 17.13 58.14
N ALA A 211 36.06 17.59 59.28
CA ALA A 211 34.63 17.44 59.58
C ALA A 211 33.75 18.28 58.63
N GLY A 212 34.23 19.44 58.20
CA GLY A 212 33.55 20.27 57.20
C GLY A 212 33.61 19.66 55.80
N SER A 213 34.77 19.13 55.38
CA SER A 213 34.93 18.42 54.10
C SER A 213 33.96 17.26 53.96
N ARG A 214 33.83 16.40 54.98
CA ARG A 214 32.88 15.27 54.94
C ARG A 214 31.42 15.71 54.85
N ARG A 215 31.07 16.83 55.49
CA ARG A 215 29.72 17.42 55.39
C ARG A 215 29.48 17.97 53.99
N ALA A 216 30.44 18.70 53.43
CA ALA A 216 30.38 19.21 52.07
C ALA A 216 30.20 18.07 51.05
N GLU A 217 30.99 17.00 51.14
CA GLU A 217 30.86 15.81 50.29
C GLU A 217 29.46 15.15 50.37
N GLY A 218 28.82 15.17 51.54
CA GLY A 218 27.44 14.71 51.71
C GLY A 218 26.45 15.54 50.90
N HIS A 219 26.56 16.87 51.01
CA HIS A 219 25.72 17.82 50.30
C HIS A 219 25.99 17.79 48.78
N THR A 220 27.25 17.71 48.35
CA THR A 220 27.60 17.58 46.92
C THR A 220 26.97 16.32 46.31
N ARG A 221 27.02 15.18 47.01
CA ARG A 221 26.35 13.95 46.54
C ARG A 221 24.82 14.12 46.43
N ALA A 222 24.19 14.80 47.38
CA ALA A 222 22.76 15.08 47.34
C ALA A 222 22.40 16.02 46.17
N ALA A 223 23.22 17.04 45.91
CA ALA A 223 23.08 17.96 44.78
C ALA A 223 23.17 17.21 43.44
N THR A 224 24.21 16.37 43.28
CA THR A 224 24.40 15.53 42.09
C THR A 224 23.22 14.59 41.87
N ALA A 225 22.75 13.90 42.92
CA ALA A 225 21.59 13.02 42.82
C ALA A 225 20.32 13.76 42.38
N ALA A 226 20.10 14.99 42.89
CA ALA A 226 18.98 15.82 42.47
C ALA A 226 19.11 16.26 41.00
N LYS A 227 20.32 16.65 40.56
CA LYS A 227 20.63 17.02 39.17
C LYS A 227 20.39 15.87 38.20
N GLU A 228 20.87 14.67 38.53
CA GLU A 228 20.68 13.46 37.73
C GLU A 228 19.20 13.09 37.62
N HIS A 229 18.47 13.11 38.74
CA HIS A 229 17.04 12.83 38.74
C HIS A 229 16.24 13.87 37.93
N ALA A 230 16.57 15.15 38.05
CA ALA A 230 15.96 16.21 37.25
C ALA A 230 16.19 15.99 35.76
N THR A 231 17.43 15.61 35.39
CA THR A 231 17.81 15.31 34.00
C THR A 231 17.03 14.13 33.44
N GLY A 232 16.88 13.05 34.23
CA GLY A 232 16.10 11.88 33.85
C GLY A 232 14.62 12.21 33.60
N LEU A 233 14.00 13.01 34.46
CA LEU A 233 12.62 13.47 34.27
C LEU A 233 12.46 14.38 33.05
N LEU A 234 13.44 15.24 32.78
CA LEU A 234 13.38 16.18 31.67
C LEU A 234 13.36 15.49 30.29
N ALA A 235 13.86 14.26 30.17
CA ALA A 235 13.85 13.52 28.91
C ALA A 235 12.43 13.26 28.37
N GLY A 236 11.42 13.17 29.25
CA GLY A 236 10.01 12.98 28.90
C GLY A 236 9.16 14.25 28.95
N VAL A 237 9.77 15.42 29.19
CA VAL A 237 9.08 16.68 29.45
C VAL A 237 9.44 17.71 28.38
N PRO A 238 8.47 18.33 27.70
CA PRO A 238 8.73 19.45 26.81
C PRO A 238 9.35 20.63 27.57
N ASP A 239 10.48 21.10 27.06
CA ASP A 239 11.21 22.28 27.57
C ASP A 239 11.44 23.26 26.41
N PRO A 240 10.40 23.98 25.97
CA PRO A 240 10.53 24.95 24.90
C PRO A 240 11.52 26.04 25.33
N GLY A 241 12.59 26.21 24.55
CA GLY A 241 13.64 27.18 24.84
C GLY A 241 14.74 26.68 25.79
N ASN A 242 14.78 25.39 26.14
CA ASN A 242 15.81 24.77 26.99
C ASN A 242 15.94 25.39 28.41
N THR A 243 14.92 26.10 28.88
CA THR A 243 14.98 26.86 30.13
C THR A 243 15.18 25.97 31.37
N LEU A 244 14.57 24.79 31.41
CA LEU A 244 14.75 23.85 32.52
C LEU A 244 16.10 23.15 32.39
N ARG A 245 16.51 22.78 31.17
CA ARG A 245 17.83 22.19 30.90
C ARG A 245 18.96 23.09 31.36
N ASP A 246 18.90 24.38 31.02
CA ASP A 246 19.92 25.35 31.41
C ASP A 246 19.96 25.54 32.93
N GLN A 247 18.80 25.57 33.58
CA GLN A 247 18.70 25.65 35.04
C GLN A 247 19.24 24.41 35.76
N ILE A 248 19.09 23.21 35.19
CA ILE A 248 19.70 21.97 35.71
C ILE A 248 21.22 22.03 35.54
N ASN A 249 21.69 22.47 34.37
CA ASN A 249 23.12 22.52 34.08
C ASN A 249 23.87 23.49 34.98
N GLY A 250 23.25 24.63 35.34
CA GLY A 250 23.81 25.62 36.26
C GLY A 250 23.32 25.51 37.71
N CYS A 251 22.78 24.37 38.15
CA CYS A 251 22.29 24.24 39.54
C CYS A 251 23.42 24.02 40.58
N ASP A 252 24.59 23.62 40.10
CA ASP A 252 25.85 23.42 40.82
C ASP A 252 26.82 24.61 40.69
N GLU A 253 26.51 25.58 39.83
CA GLU A 253 27.20 26.86 39.81
C GLU A 253 26.71 27.69 41.00
N SER A 254 27.61 27.99 41.95
CA SER A 254 27.30 28.87 43.07
C SER A 254 26.88 30.23 42.51
N SER A 255 25.62 30.61 42.70
CA SER A 255 25.19 31.98 42.50
C SER A 255 25.87 32.83 43.58
N ASP A 256 27.03 33.40 43.23
CA ASP A 256 27.73 34.42 44.02
C ASP A 256 26.90 35.71 44.12
#